data_AF-A0A7C1QUH0-F1
#
_entry.id   AF-A0A7C1QUH0-F1
#
_cell.length_a   1.000
_cell.length_b   1.000
_cell.length_c   1.000
_cell.angle_alpha   90.00
_cell.angle_beta   90.00
_cell.angle_gamma   90.00
#
_symmetry.space_group_name_H-M   'P 1'
#
loop_
_entity.id
_entity.type
_entity.pdbx_description
1 polymer ?
#
loop_
_entity_poly.entity_id
_entity_poly.type
_entity_poly.pdbx_seq_one_letter_code
_entity_poly.pdbx_strand_id
1 'polypeptide(L)'
;MKRLSVTSILSALLSIPIFFGIYVEFFSIQELNLSITLALIFGIFSLLIVGKILNKYGFTKDDFELIKTHTVINALNRKNWGVLLFFFPLTMIMEELIFRYYLIGFLVSTLQQKIGISIFISAVFFSLYHIHTWFSYKSLIILFINLSFTLLLGFFLGFIFFTLGIIFCIVAHYILALYLWYSIFRNIKKVELIDPNF
;
A
#
# COMPACT_ATOMS: atom_id res chain seq x y z
N MET A 1 16.58 19.41 19.06
CA MET A 1 15.87 18.37 18.25
C MET A 1 14.34 18.57 18.11
N LYS A 2 13.61 19.13 19.09
CA LYS A 2 12.13 19.32 18.97
C LYS A 2 11.66 20.31 17.88
N ARG A 3 12.37 21.43 17.66
CA ARG A 3 11.95 22.48 16.70
C ARG A 3 11.99 22.04 15.24
N LEU A 4 13.04 21.31 14.83
CA LEU A 4 13.18 20.76 13.47
C LEU A 4 12.01 19.84 13.11
N SER A 5 11.54 19.00 14.04
CA SER A 5 10.40 18.10 13.79
C SER A 5 9.09 18.85 13.52
N VAL A 6 8.84 19.95 14.26
CA VAL A 6 7.62 20.73 14.13
C VAL A 6 7.63 21.55 12.84
N THR A 7 8.77 22.16 12.49
CA THR A 7 8.89 22.86 11.20
C THR A 7 8.81 21.93 10.01
N SER A 8 9.35 20.71 10.08
CA SER A 8 9.22 19.70 9.01
C SER A 8 7.77 19.21 8.84
N ILE A 9 7.06 18.98 9.95
CA ILE A 9 5.63 18.61 9.92
C ILE A 9 4.78 19.77 9.38
N LEU A 10 5.03 21.00 9.83
CA LEU A 10 4.32 22.18 9.34
C LEU A 10 4.61 22.46 7.86
N SER A 11 5.84 22.28 7.39
CA SER A 11 6.17 22.47 5.97
C SER A 11 5.58 21.37 5.08
N ALA A 12 5.51 20.12 5.57
CA ALA A 12 4.76 19.07 4.90
C ALA A 12 3.25 19.36 4.89
N LEU A 13 2.68 19.88 5.98
CA LEU A 13 1.26 20.25 6.05
C LEU A 13 0.92 21.50 5.23
N LEU A 14 1.84 22.44 5.09
CA LEU A 14 1.65 23.68 4.32
C LEU A 14 1.83 23.48 2.81
N SER A 15 2.49 22.40 2.40
CA SER A 15 2.55 22.04 0.99
C SER A 15 1.24 21.40 0.51
N ILE A 16 0.52 20.69 1.39
CA ILE A 16 -0.79 20.06 1.11
C ILE A 16 -1.79 21.04 0.44
N PRO A 17 -2.09 22.26 0.97
CA PRO A 17 -3.02 23.20 0.33
C PRO A 17 -2.64 23.68 -1.08
N ILE A 18 -1.34 23.83 -1.38
CA ILE A 18 -0.87 24.25 -2.71
C ILE A 18 -1.19 23.16 -3.77
N PHE A 19 -1.32 21.90 -3.34
CA PHE A 19 -1.62 20.76 -4.20
C PHE A 19 -3.12 20.42 -4.30
N PHE A 20 -3.94 20.85 -3.33
CA PHE A 20 -5.38 20.51 -3.31
C PHE A 20 -6.19 21.29 -4.36
N GLY A 21 -5.67 22.40 -4.91
CA GLY A 21 -6.38 23.20 -5.92
C GLY A 21 -6.46 22.59 -7.32
N ILE A 22 -5.63 21.59 -7.65
CA ILE A 22 -5.46 21.14 -9.06
C ILE A 22 -6.40 19.96 -9.41
N TYR A 23 -6.87 19.20 -8.42
CA TYR A 23 -7.61 17.94 -8.66
C TYR A 23 -8.73 17.68 -7.63
N VAL A 24 -9.47 18.72 -7.24
CA VAL A 24 -10.57 18.62 -6.25
C VAL A 24 -11.63 17.59 -6.66
N GLU A 25 -11.85 17.43 -7.97
CA GLU A 25 -12.78 16.46 -8.52
C GLU A 25 -12.45 15.00 -8.15
N PHE A 26 -11.18 14.68 -7.84
CA PHE A 26 -10.74 13.34 -7.46
C PHE A 26 -10.81 13.08 -5.94
N PHE A 27 -11.44 13.97 -5.16
CA PHE A 27 -11.64 13.73 -3.72
C PHE A 27 -12.69 12.69 -3.41
N SER A 28 -13.64 12.48 -4.31
CA SER A 28 -14.83 11.65 -4.10
C SER A 28 -15.20 10.89 -5.37
N ILE A 29 -16.29 10.14 -5.30
CA ILE A 29 -16.75 9.28 -6.40
C ILE A 29 -17.01 10.12 -7.63
N GLN A 30 -16.40 9.72 -8.75
CA GLN A 30 -16.56 10.37 -10.04
C GLN A 30 -17.53 9.58 -10.92
N GLU A 31 -17.31 8.28 -11.05
CA GLU A 31 -18.12 7.41 -11.90
C GLU A 31 -18.31 6.05 -11.23
N LEU A 32 -19.58 5.64 -11.08
CA LEU A 32 -19.94 4.32 -10.60
C LEU A 32 -21.00 3.72 -11.53
N ASN A 33 -20.61 2.68 -12.26
CA ASN A 33 -21.53 1.87 -13.06
C ASN A 33 -21.26 0.38 -12.82
N LEU A 34 -22.10 -0.48 -13.40
CA LEU A 34 -21.99 -1.93 -13.20
C LEU A 34 -20.63 -2.47 -13.66
N SER A 35 -20.11 -2.00 -14.81
CA SER A 35 -18.82 -2.42 -15.34
C SER A 35 -17.66 -2.05 -14.42
N ILE A 36 -17.65 -0.80 -13.90
CA ILE A 36 -16.66 -0.33 -12.92
C ILE A 36 -16.76 -1.16 -11.65
N THR A 37 -17.97 -1.42 -11.16
CA THR A 37 -18.20 -2.22 -9.94
C THR A 37 -17.66 -3.64 -10.10
N LEU A 38 -17.92 -4.28 -11.24
CA LEU A 38 -17.39 -5.61 -11.55
C LEU A 38 -15.86 -5.60 -11.64
N ALA A 39 -15.26 -4.58 -12.26
CA ALA A 39 -13.81 -4.41 -12.32
C ALA A 39 -13.19 -4.23 -10.93
N LEU A 40 -13.82 -3.46 -10.04
CA LEU A 40 -13.39 -3.27 -8.65
C LEU A 40 -13.42 -4.59 -7.88
N ILE A 41 -14.54 -5.31 -7.96
CA ILE A 41 -14.71 -6.62 -7.32
C ILE A 41 -13.62 -7.59 -7.82
N PHE A 42 -13.43 -7.67 -9.14
CA PHE A 42 -12.41 -8.52 -9.73
C PHE A 42 -10.99 -8.15 -9.26
N GLY A 43 -10.66 -6.85 -9.21
CA GLY A 43 -9.38 -6.37 -8.72
C GLY A 43 -9.11 -6.76 -7.26
N ILE A 44 -10.09 -6.57 -6.37
CA ILE A 44 -10.01 -6.99 -4.97
C ILE A 44 -9.76 -8.51 -4.89
N PHE A 45 -10.61 -9.31 -5.54
CA PHE A 45 -10.47 -10.77 -5.48
C PHE A 45 -9.12 -11.24 -6.04
N SER A 46 -8.65 -10.64 -7.13
CA SER A 46 -7.35 -10.95 -7.71
C SER A 46 -6.22 -10.69 -6.71
N LEU A 47 -6.21 -9.54 -6.04
CA LEU A 47 -5.21 -9.21 -5.02
C LEU A 47 -5.29 -10.16 -3.81
N LEU A 48 -6.49 -10.51 -3.35
CA LEU A 48 -6.67 -11.47 -2.25
C LEU A 48 -6.15 -12.87 -2.61
N ILE A 49 -6.42 -13.33 -3.83
CA ILE A 49 -5.95 -14.63 -4.35
C ILE A 49 -4.43 -14.62 -4.47
N VAL A 50 -3.86 -13.61 -5.10
CA VAL A 50 -2.40 -13.46 -5.26
C VAL A 50 -1.74 -13.40 -3.89
N GLY A 51 -2.22 -12.58 -2.96
CA GLY A 51 -1.69 -12.50 -1.60
C GLY A 51 -1.73 -13.84 -0.86
N LYS A 52 -2.80 -14.64 -1.06
CA LYS A 52 -2.90 -15.99 -0.48
C LYS A 52 -1.90 -16.97 -1.11
N ILE A 53 -1.72 -16.93 -2.42
CA ILE A 53 -0.74 -17.77 -3.13
C ILE A 53 0.68 -17.43 -2.67
N LEU A 54 1.04 -16.14 -2.67
CA LEU A 54 2.35 -15.67 -2.24
C LEU A 54 2.64 -16.06 -0.78
N ASN A 55 1.66 -15.95 0.11
CA ASN A 55 1.85 -16.34 1.50
C ASN A 55 1.96 -17.87 1.70
N LYS A 56 1.32 -18.68 0.85
CA LYS A 56 1.36 -20.14 0.97
C LYS A 56 2.61 -20.76 0.36
N TYR A 57 3.06 -20.23 -0.78
CA TYR A 57 4.11 -20.83 -1.60
C TYR A 57 5.36 -19.95 -1.77
N GLY A 58 5.26 -18.67 -1.42
CA GLY A 58 6.33 -17.71 -1.66
C GLY A 58 7.37 -17.63 -0.54
N PHE A 59 7.03 -17.94 0.71
CA PHE A 59 7.94 -17.80 1.84
C PHE A 59 8.45 -19.14 2.36
N THR A 60 9.75 -19.18 2.68
CA THR A 60 10.36 -20.28 3.43
C THR A 60 10.25 -20.05 4.95
N LYS A 61 10.65 -21.03 5.76
CA LYS A 61 10.74 -20.86 7.22
C LYS A 61 11.68 -19.70 7.61
N ASP A 62 12.83 -19.61 6.96
CA ASP A 62 13.82 -18.56 7.22
C ASP A 62 13.28 -17.17 6.86
N ASP A 63 12.50 -17.06 5.78
CA ASP A 63 11.85 -15.80 5.42
C ASP A 63 10.83 -15.36 6.49
N PHE A 64 10.09 -16.31 7.08
CA PHE A 64 9.15 -15.99 8.15
C PHE A 64 9.84 -15.45 9.40
N GLU A 65 11.00 -15.98 9.79
CA GLU A 65 11.80 -15.43 10.90
C GLU A 65 12.19 -13.97 10.66
N LEU A 66 12.62 -13.66 9.44
CA LEU A 66 12.98 -12.28 9.08
C LEU A 66 11.74 -11.37 9.14
N ILE A 67 10.62 -11.82 8.58
CA ILE A 67 9.37 -11.04 8.48
C ILE A 67 8.69 -10.83 9.85
N LYS A 68 8.91 -11.69 10.85
CA LYS A 68 8.40 -11.49 12.23
C LYS A 68 8.77 -10.11 12.80
N THR A 69 9.90 -9.55 12.35
CA THR A 69 10.38 -8.23 12.78
C THR A 69 9.63 -7.06 12.16
N HIS A 70 8.81 -7.29 11.12
CA HIS A 70 8.04 -6.24 10.46
C HIS A 70 7.11 -5.51 11.45
N THR A 71 7.07 -4.18 11.37
CA THR A 71 6.34 -3.33 12.32
C THR A 71 4.88 -3.72 12.50
N VAL A 72 4.16 -4.01 11.40
CA VAL A 72 2.74 -4.40 11.47
C VAL A 72 2.57 -5.80 12.06
N ILE A 73 3.45 -6.75 11.73
CA ILE A 73 3.38 -8.13 12.24
C ILE A 73 3.70 -8.15 13.74
N ASN A 74 4.76 -7.45 14.14
CA ASN A 74 5.12 -7.31 15.54
C ASN A 74 4.00 -6.58 16.32
N ALA A 75 3.36 -5.58 15.72
CA ALA A 75 2.20 -4.92 16.32
C ALA A 75 1.00 -5.85 16.48
N LEU A 76 0.69 -6.70 15.50
CA LEU A 76 -0.33 -7.76 15.62
C LEU A 76 0.01 -8.73 16.74
N ASN A 77 1.25 -9.19 16.81
CA ASN A 77 1.72 -10.13 17.83
C ASN A 77 1.63 -9.55 19.26
N ARG A 78 2.00 -8.26 19.43
CA ARG A 78 1.97 -7.55 20.72
C ARG A 78 0.65 -6.87 21.03
N LYS A 79 -0.36 -6.99 20.15
CA LYS A 79 -1.63 -6.26 20.23
C LYS A 79 -1.44 -4.74 20.39
N ASN A 80 -0.44 -4.18 19.71
CA ASN A 80 -0.18 -2.74 19.73
C ASN A 80 -1.15 -2.01 18.76
N TRP A 81 -2.34 -1.71 19.27
CA TRP A 81 -3.38 -1.00 18.52
C TRP A 81 -2.97 0.41 18.08
N GLY A 82 -2.04 1.06 18.79
CA GLY A 82 -1.52 2.37 18.40
C GLY A 82 -0.88 2.34 17.01
N VAL A 83 -0.08 1.31 16.74
CA VAL A 83 0.52 1.11 15.41
C VAL A 83 -0.54 0.77 14.36
N LEU A 84 -1.48 -0.11 14.69
CA LEU A 84 -2.46 -0.63 13.72
C LEU A 84 -3.56 0.39 13.35
N LEU A 85 -3.92 1.28 14.27
CA LEU A 85 -5.05 2.22 14.12
C LEU A 85 -4.62 3.67 13.88
N PHE A 86 -3.36 4.04 14.14
CA PHE A 86 -2.88 5.41 13.89
C PHE A 86 -1.72 5.44 12.91
N PHE A 87 -0.60 4.80 13.24
CA PHE A 87 0.60 4.89 12.39
C PHE A 87 0.42 4.20 11.04
N PHE A 88 -0.19 3.02 11.02
CA PHE A 88 -0.39 2.29 9.78
C PHE A 88 -1.37 3.00 8.84
N PRO A 89 -2.57 3.46 9.27
CA PRO A 89 -3.41 4.32 8.44
C PRO A 89 -2.72 5.61 7.97
N LEU A 90 -1.92 6.25 8.83
CA LEU A 90 -1.18 7.45 8.45
C LEU A 90 -0.19 7.17 7.30
N THR A 91 0.50 6.03 7.33
CA THR A 91 1.35 5.59 6.21
C THR A 91 0.54 5.42 4.93
N MET A 92 -0.64 4.77 4.98
CA MET A 92 -1.50 4.60 3.81
C MET A 92 -1.98 5.95 3.24
N ILE A 93 -2.35 6.90 4.12
CA ILE A 93 -2.72 8.26 3.71
C ILE A 93 -1.55 8.93 2.97
N MET A 94 -0.35 8.89 3.55
CA MET A 94 0.83 9.51 2.96
C MET A 94 1.20 8.89 1.62
N GLU A 95 1.17 7.55 1.52
CA GLU A 95 1.46 6.85 0.27
C GLU A 95 0.45 7.19 -0.83
N GLU A 96 -0.86 7.19 -0.54
CA GLU A 96 -1.85 7.53 -1.56
C GLU A 96 -1.80 9.01 -1.97
N LEU A 97 -1.49 9.92 -1.03
CA LEU A 97 -1.28 11.33 -1.36
C LEU A 97 -0.08 11.53 -2.29
N ILE A 98 1.02 10.81 -2.06
CA ILE A 98 2.23 10.90 -2.89
C ILE A 98 1.99 10.25 -4.26
N PHE A 99 1.54 9.00 -4.28
CA PHE A 99 1.56 8.18 -5.49
C PHE A 99 0.28 8.31 -6.33
N ARG A 100 -0.89 8.54 -5.73
CA ARG A 100 -2.12 8.79 -6.49
C ARG A 100 -2.32 10.27 -6.68
N TYR A 101 -2.50 11.00 -5.60
CA TYR A 101 -2.96 12.37 -5.72
C TYR A 101 -1.91 13.25 -6.43
N TYR A 102 -0.66 13.24 -5.95
CA TYR A 102 0.40 14.07 -6.51
C TYR A 102 0.99 13.51 -7.81
N LEU A 103 1.51 12.28 -7.78
CA LEU A 103 2.23 11.72 -8.93
C LEU A 103 1.32 11.51 -10.14
N ILE A 104 0.12 10.94 -9.98
CA ILE A 104 -0.80 10.78 -11.12
C ILE A 104 -1.26 12.16 -11.62
N GLY A 105 -1.60 13.10 -10.74
CA GLY A 105 -1.97 14.45 -11.14
C GLY A 105 -0.90 15.12 -12.01
N PHE A 106 0.35 15.10 -11.54
CA PHE A 106 1.49 15.59 -12.31
C PHE A 106 1.63 14.90 -13.67
N LEU A 107 1.61 13.56 -13.70
CA LEU A 107 1.75 12.78 -14.92
C LEU A 107 0.63 13.05 -15.92
N VAL A 108 -0.62 13.15 -15.47
CA VAL A 108 -1.79 13.46 -16.30
C VAL A 108 -1.63 14.84 -16.95
N SER A 109 -1.20 15.84 -16.17
CA SER A 109 -0.95 17.19 -16.68
C SER A 109 0.19 17.22 -17.71
N THR A 110 1.29 16.49 -17.46
CA THR A 110 2.47 16.50 -18.34
C THR A 110 2.28 15.64 -19.60
N LEU A 111 1.57 14.51 -19.49
CA LEU A 111 1.41 13.53 -20.57
C LEU A 111 0.15 13.77 -21.42
N GLN A 112 -0.43 14.97 -21.37
CA GLN A 112 -1.62 15.34 -22.15
C GLN A 112 -2.79 14.37 -21.91
N GLN A 113 -3.16 14.14 -20.64
CA GLN A 113 -4.34 13.35 -20.25
C GLN A 113 -4.25 11.84 -20.61
N LYS A 114 -3.04 11.30 -20.82
CA LYS A 114 -2.84 9.84 -21.00
C LYS A 114 -2.95 9.09 -19.66
N ILE A 115 -4.20 8.85 -19.23
CA ILE A 115 -4.54 8.23 -17.94
C ILE A 115 -3.86 6.87 -17.75
N GLY A 116 -3.99 5.95 -18.73
CA GLY A 116 -3.44 4.60 -18.61
C GLY A 116 -1.91 4.58 -18.40
N ILE A 117 -1.18 5.45 -19.11
CA ILE A 117 0.27 5.59 -18.94
C ILE A 117 0.61 6.18 -17.57
N SER A 118 -0.18 7.15 -17.12
CA SER A 118 0.00 7.79 -15.80
C SER A 118 -0.19 6.78 -14.66
N ILE A 119 -1.21 5.91 -14.75
CA ILE A 119 -1.41 4.80 -13.81
C ILE A 119 -0.22 3.83 -13.86
N PHE A 120 0.22 3.44 -15.05
CA PHE A 120 1.34 2.51 -15.21
C PHE A 120 2.62 3.04 -14.57
N ILE A 121 3.00 4.28 -14.86
CA ILE A 121 4.20 4.90 -14.27
C ILE A 121 4.03 5.02 -12.75
N SER A 122 2.87 5.50 -12.26
CA SER A 122 2.61 5.59 -10.82
C SER A 122 2.71 4.24 -10.10
N ALA A 123 2.16 3.17 -10.69
CA ALA A 123 2.24 1.82 -10.13
C ALA A 123 3.69 1.31 -10.06
N VAL A 124 4.51 1.57 -11.08
CA VAL A 124 5.94 1.23 -11.09
C VAL A 124 6.69 1.99 -10.00
N PHE A 125 6.49 3.30 -9.88
CA PHE A 125 7.14 4.10 -8.83
C PHE A 125 6.69 3.68 -7.42
N PHE A 126 5.42 3.38 -7.25
CA PHE A 126 4.87 2.86 -6.00
C PHE A 126 5.49 1.50 -5.61
N SER A 127 5.69 0.60 -6.58
CA SER A 127 6.41 -0.65 -6.36
C SER A 127 7.87 -0.39 -5.99
N LEU A 128 8.59 0.42 -6.78
CA LEU A 128 10.01 0.72 -6.55
C LEU A 128 10.28 1.44 -5.24
N TYR A 129 9.33 2.23 -4.73
CA TYR A 129 9.40 2.81 -3.39
C TYR A 129 9.65 1.75 -2.31
N HIS A 130 9.13 0.54 -2.49
CA HIS A 130 9.28 -0.58 -1.57
C HIS A 130 10.60 -1.34 -1.67
N ILE A 131 11.54 -0.90 -2.52
CA ILE A 131 12.89 -1.49 -2.58
C ILE A 131 13.62 -1.40 -1.24
N HIS A 132 13.22 -0.46 -0.37
CA HIS A 132 13.78 -0.31 0.97
C HIS A 132 13.61 -1.57 1.84
N THR A 133 12.66 -2.45 1.52
CA THR A 133 12.49 -3.75 2.19
C THR A 133 13.70 -4.67 2.06
N TRP A 134 14.49 -4.54 0.99
CA TRP A 134 15.78 -5.22 0.85
C TRP A 134 16.73 -4.90 2.01
N PHE A 135 16.82 -3.64 2.42
CA PHE A 135 17.74 -3.22 3.48
C PHE A 135 17.33 -3.75 4.86
N SER A 136 16.04 -4.07 5.05
CA SER A 136 15.52 -4.61 6.31
C SER A 136 15.71 -6.12 6.41
N TYR A 137 15.39 -6.86 5.34
CA TYR A 137 15.35 -8.33 5.41
C TYR A 137 16.50 -9.02 4.68
N LYS A 138 17.13 -8.38 3.70
CA LYS A 138 18.20 -8.95 2.86
C LYS A 138 17.82 -10.27 2.17
N SER A 139 16.54 -10.52 1.94
CA SER A 139 16.01 -11.67 1.19
C SER A 139 15.43 -11.21 -0.14
N LEU A 140 15.92 -11.80 -1.24
CA LEU A 140 15.44 -11.50 -2.59
C LEU A 140 14.00 -12.01 -2.78
N ILE A 141 13.64 -13.09 -2.10
CA ILE A 141 12.29 -13.66 -2.13
C ILE A 141 11.31 -12.65 -1.53
N ILE A 142 11.61 -12.14 -0.32
CA ILE A 142 10.77 -11.13 0.34
C ILE A 142 10.65 -9.88 -0.52
N LEU A 143 11.77 -9.40 -1.08
CA LEU A 143 11.78 -8.24 -1.96
C LEU A 143 10.89 -8.47 -3.18
N PHE A 144 11.06 -9.58 -3.90
CA PHE A 144 10.33 -9.85 -5.13
C PHE A 144 8.82 -9.98 -4.88
N ILE A 145 8.43 -10.69 -3.83
CA ILE A 145 7.03 -10.82 -3.42
C ILE A 145 6.43 -9.45 -3.11
N ASN A 146 7.17 -8.63 -2.36
CA ASN A 146 6.71 -7.30 -1.97
C ASN A 146 6.59 -6.35 -3.16
N LEU A 147 7.59 -6.30 -4.06
CA LEU A 147 7.54 -5.49 -5.28
C LEU A 147 6.39 -5.93 -6.21
N SER A 148 6.20 -7.24 -6.39
CA SER A 148 5.13 -7.78 -7.24
C SER A 148 3.74 -7.45 -6.71
N PHE A 149 3.52 -7.64 -5.40
CA PHE A 149 2.25 -7.33 -4.78
C PHE A 149 1.94 -5.84 -4.80
N THR A 150 2.91 -4.99 -4.44
CA THR A 150 2.75 -3.53 -4.45
C THR A 150 2.56 -2.99 -5.86
N LEU A 151 3.15 -3.59 -6.89
CA LEU A 151 2.89 -3.22 -8.29
C LEU A 151 1.42 -3.48 -8.68
N LEU A 152 0.90 -4.67 -8.39
CA LEU A 152 -0.51 -5.01 -8.67
C LEU A 152 -1.47 -4.13 -7.87
N LEU A 153 -1.16 -3.88 -6.60
CA LEU A 153 -1.91 -2.97 -5.75
C LEU A 153 -1.87 -1.54 -6.32
N GLY A 154 -0.72 -1.11 -6.86
CA GLY A 154 -0.54 0.19 -7.51
C GLY A 154 -1.46 0.38 -8.71
N PHE A 155 -1.58 -0.63 -9.58
CA PHE A 155 -2.52 -0.60 -10.70
C PHE A 155 -3.97 -0.49 -10.22
N PHE A 156 -4.33 -1.31 -9.23
CA PHE A 156 -5.69 -1.32 -8.68
C PHE A 156 -6.07 0.01 -8.03
N LEU A 157 -5.17 0.58 -7.23
CA LEU A 157 -5.39 1.86 -6.57
C LEU A 157 -5.40 3.04 -7.56
N GLY A 158 -4.61 2.97 -8.63
CA GLY A 158 -4.70 3.92 -9.75
C GLY A 158 -6.06 3.88 -10.43
N PHE A 159 -6.63 2.68 -10.64
CA PHE A 159 -7.99 2.54 -11.16
C PHE A 159 -9.05 3.08 -10.19
N ILE A 160 -8.93 2.81 -8.89
CA ILE A 160 -9.82 3.39 -7.86
C ILE A 160 -9.76 4.92 -7.89
N PHE A 161 -8.56 5.50 -8.05
CA PHE A 161 -8.39 6.95 -8.01
C PHE A 161 -9.26 7.68 -9.06
N PHE A 162 -9.29 7.18 -10.29
CA PHE A 162 -10.08 7.76 -11.38
C PHE A 162 -11.58 7.43 -11.33
N THR A 163 -12.01 6.48 -10.49
CA THR A 163 -13.41 6.05 -10.43
C THR A 163 -14.10 6.50 -9.14
N LEU A 164 -13.48 6.23 -8.00
CA LEU A 164 -14.02 6.50 -6.67
C LEU A 164 -13.31 7.66 -5.94
N GLY A 165 -12.12 8.06 -6.38
CA GLY A 165 -11.34 9.12 -5.76
C GLY A 165 -10.43 8.68 -4.61
N ILE A 166 -9.66 9.63 -4.08
CA ILE A 166 -8.55 9.41 -3.15
C ILE A 166 -8.96 8.78 -1.81
N ILE A 167 -10.14 9.12 -1.28
CA ILE A 167 -10.62 8.56 0.00
C ILE A 167 -10.76 7.04 -0.11
N PHE A 168 -11.30 6.57 -1.23
CA PHE A 168 -11.47 5.14 -1.47
C PHE A 168 -10.12 4.44 -1.74
N CYS A 169 -9.16 5.13 -2.35
CA CYS A 169 -7.79 4.61 -2.45
C CYS A 169 -7.20 4.35 -1.06
N ILE A 170 -7.30 5.31 -0.14
CA ILE A 170 -6.75 5.19 1.23
C ILE A 170 -7.39 4.02 1.96
N VAL A 171 -8.72 3.90 1.90
CA VAL A 171 -9.46 2.81 2.56
C VAL A 171 -9.09 1.46 1.95
N ALA A 172 -9.09 1.35 0.62
CA ALA A 172 -8.76 0.10 -0.08
C ALA A 172 -7.31 -0.32 0.21
N HIS A 173 -6.37 0.63 0.18
CA HIS A 173 -4.97 0.36 0.48
C HIS A 173 -4.82 -0.15 1.91
N TYR A 174 -5.38 0.55 2.90
CA TYR A 174 -5.34 0.12 4.30
C TYR A 174 -5.87 -1.30 4.48
N ILE A 175 -7.06 -1.61 3.95
CA ILE A 175 -7.69 -2.93 4.11
C ILE A 175 -6.85 -4.03 3.46
N LEU A 176 -6.40 -3.82 2.22
CA LEU A 176 -5.66 -4.83 1.46
C LEU A 176 -4.27 -5.08 2.03
N ALA A 177 -3.56 -4.02 2.43
CA ALA A 177 -2.26 -4.14 3.06
C ALA A 177 -2.37 -4.79 4.45
N LEU A 178 -3.36 -4.40 5.27
CA LEU A 178 -3.60 -5.04 6.56
C LEU A 178 -3.95 -6.52 6.40
N TYR A 179 -4.79 -6.86 5.42
CA TYR A 179 -5.15 -8.24 5.12
C TYR A 179 -3.91 -9.07 4.76
N LEU A 180 -3.01 -8.55 3.91
CA LEU A 180 -1.78 -9.24 3.54
C LEU A 180 -0.93 -9.52 4.80
N TRP A 181 -0.65 -8.49 5.60
CA TRP A 181 0.17 -8.63 6.80
C TRP A 181 -0.46 -9.56 7.84
N TYR A 182 -1.78 -9.49 8.01
CA TYR A 182 -2.52 -10.40 8.89
C TYR A 182 -2.48 -11.84 8.39
N SER A 183 -2.61 -12.05 7.08
CA SER A 183 -2.49 -13.37 6.45
C SER A 183 -1.12 -13.99 6.73
N ILE A 184 -0.04 -13.21 6.55
CA ILE A 184 1.33 -13.65 6.84
C ILE A 184 1.49 -13.96 8.34
N PHE A 185 1.04 -13.06 9.21
CA PHE A 185 1.07 -13.28 10.67
C PHE A 185 0.40 -14.59 11.09
N ARG A 186 -0.77 -14.92 10.52
CA ARG A 186 -1.45 -16.19 10.81
C ARG A 186 -0.66 -17.41 10.36
N ASN A 187 0.02 -17.33 9.21
CA ASN A 187 0.85 -18.42 8.73
C ASN A 187 2.06 -18.63 9.63
N ILE A 188 2.72 -17.55 10.07
CA ILE A 188 3.81 -17.60 11.06
C ILE A 188 3.33 -18.32 12.32
N LYS A 189 2.19 -17.90 12.89
CA LYS A 189 1.62 -18.54 14.10
C LYS A 189 1.29 -20.01 13.90
N LYS A 190 0.83 -20.39 12.70
CA LYS A 190 0.56 -21.79 12.37
C LYS A 190 1.84 -22.62 12.34
N VAL A 191 2.94 -22.07 11.83
CA VAL A 191 4.24 -22.74 11.82
C VAL A 191 4.78 -22.90 13.24
N GLU A 192 4.71 -21.86 14.08
CA GLU A 192 5.10 -21.89 15.51
C GLU A 192 4.33 -22.98 16.30
N LEU A 193 3.05 -23.21 15.98
CA LEU A 193 2.25 -24.26 16.64
C LEU A 193 2.65 -25.69 16.25
N ILE A 194 3.19 -25.87 15.04
CA ILE A 194 3.62 -27.19 14.53
C ILE A 194 5.04 -27.52 14.98
N ASP A 195 5.87 -26.49 15.18
CA ASP A 195 7.28 -26.60 15.54
C ASP A 195 7.58 -25.58 16.67
N PRO A 196 7.41 -25.94 17.96
CA PRO A 196 7.55 -25.00 19.07
C PRO A 196 8.98 -24.45 19.28
N ASN A 197 9.96 -25.02 18.58
CA ASN A 197 11.35 -24.55 18.56
C ASN A 197 11.61 -23.55 17.41
N PHE A 198 10.56 -23.15 16.68
CA PHE A 198 10.54 -22.10 15.65
C PHE A 198 10.30 -20.70 16.25
#